data_AF-R7WL63-F1
#
_entry.id   AF-R7WL63-F1
#
_cell.length_a   1.000
_cell.length_b   1.000
_cell.length_c   1.000
_cell.angle_alpha   90.00
_cell.angle_beta   90.00
_cell.angle_gamma   90.00
#
_symmetry.space_group_name_H-M   'P 1'
#
loop_
_entity.id
_entity.type
_entity.pdbx_description
1 polymer ?
#
loop_
_entity_poly.entity_id
_entity_poly.type
_entity_poly.pdbx_seq_one_letter_code
_entity_poly.pdbx_strand_id
1 'polypeptide(L)'
;MTRRFDVAVIGSGSGNTLIDRRFRDRDVALIESGVFGGTCLNVGCIPTKMFVHGADVARTVRSAARFGVDATVEGVRWPDVIARVFGRVDPLSENGERHRIERSDHVTLLRGHARFVGDRELALDSGERISADQVIVAAGSRPVVPDVVTESGVPFHTSDTVMRIPALPERLIVIGGGAIAAEFAHVFSALGSDVHVVARGPALLRSLDADISARFAQGAHSRWNVHTDATVTHVTGDDAGSVTVTLDSGEAITGDTLLVATGRVSNADRLGAAAGGIDVTEDGLVAVDEFQRTSAPGVWALGDVSSPH
;
A
#
# COMPACT_ATOMS: atom_id res chain seq x y z
N MET A 1 10.10 -24.41 -24.05
CA MET A 1 11.21 -23.56 -24.54
C MET A 1 11.24 -22.31 -23.68
N THR A 2 12.41 -21.90 -23.20
CA THR A 2 12.58 -20.67 -22.41
C THR A 2 12.71 -19.48 -23.36
N ARG A 3 11.87 -18.46 -23.21
CA ARG A 3 12.00 -17.22 -24.00
C ARG A 3 13.15 -16.38 -23.43
N ARG A 4 13.95 -15.76 -24.28
CA ARG A 4 15.11 -14.96 -23.86
C ARG A 4 14.85 -13.48 -24.14
N PHE A 5 15.27 -12.63 -23.21
CA PHE A 5 15.20 -11.17 -23.27
C PHE A 5 16.57 -10.56 -22.94
N ASP A 6 16.80 -9.31 -23.30
CA ASP A 6 17.97 -8.58 -22.84
C ASP A 6 17.79 -8.13 -21.38
N VAL A 7 16.57 -7.73 -21.01
CA VAL A 7 16.24 -7.22 -19.67
C VAL A 7 14.88 -7.74 -19.22
N ALA A 8 14.78 -8.23 -17.99
CA ALA A 8 13.51 -8.49 -17.32
C ALA A 8 13.30 -7.52 -16.16
N VAL A 9 12.09 -6.95 -16.05
CA VAL A 9 11.67 -6.08 -14.95
C VAL A 9 10.49 -6.72 -14.24
N ILE A 10 10.66 -7.07 -12.96
CA ILE A 10 9.61 -7.66 -12.13
C ILE A 10 8.89 -6.54 -11.38
N GLY A 11 7.65 -6.24 -11.78
CA GLY A 11 6.79 -5.21 -11.19
C GLY A 11 6.68 -3.95 -12.05
N SER A 12 5.45 -3.56 -12.41
CA SER A 12 5.14 -2.38 -13.22
C SER A 12 4.90 -1.10 -12.40
N GLY A 13 5.17 -1.12 -11.10
CA GLY A 13 5.21 0.08 -10.26
C GLY A 13 6.38 0.99 -10.64
N SER A 14 7.28 1.26 -9.69
CA SER A 14 8.48 2.06 -9.97
C SER A 14 9.34 1.48 -11.09
N GLY A 15 9.35 0.15 -11.26
CA GLY A 15 10.08 -0.55 -12.32
C GLY A 15 9.69 -0.09 -13.73
N ASN A 16 8.41 0.26 -13.95
CA ASN A 16 7.95 0.76 -15.25
C ASN A 16 8.60 2.10 -15.65
N THR A 17 9.04 2.91 -14.69
CA THR A 17 9.66 4.22 -14.98
C THR A 17 11.10 4.09 -15.49
N LEU A 18 11.75 2.95 -15.26
CA LEU A 18 13.10 2.67 -15.77
C LEU A 18 13.13 2.43 -17.28
N ILE A 19 12.04 1.89 -17.83
CA ILE A 19 11.96 1.53 -19.24
C ILE A 19 11.71 2.81 -20.06
N ASP A 20 12.81 3.46 -20.43
CA ASP A 20 12.84 4.69 -21.21
C ASP A 20 13.58 4.55 -22.55
N ARG A 21 13.94 5.68 -23.16
CA ARG A 21 14.61 5.73 -24.47
C ARG A 21 15.95 4.97 -24.52
N ARG A 22 16.58 4.63 -23.41
CA ARG A 22 17.83 3.86 -23.36
C ARG A 22 17.63 2.37 -23.62
N PHE A 23 16.39 1.88 -23.47
CA PHE A 23 16.00 0.49 -23.72
C PHE A 23 15.37 0.28 -25.10
N ARG A 24 15.36 1.32 -25.96
CA ARG A 24 14.69 1.26 -27.27
C ARG A 24 15.23 0.17 -28.20
N ASP A 25 16.48 -0.22 -28.06
CA ASP A 25 17.11 -1.24 -28.91
C ASP A 25 17.33 -2.57 -28.16
N ARG A 26 16.61 -2.78 -27.05
CA ARG A 26 16.74 -3.97 -26.19
C ARG A 26 15.39 -4.65 -26.01
N ASP A 27 15.33 -5.97 -26.11
CA ASP A 27 14.12 -6.75 -25.83
C ASP A 27 13.88 -6.81 -24.30
N VAL A 28 12.80 -6.17 -23.85
CA VAL A 28 12.46 -6.03 -22.43
C VAL A 28 11.21 -6.85 -22.09
N ALA A 29 11.31 -7.74 -21.12
CA ALA A 29 10.15 -8.32 -20.44
C ALA A 29 9.76 -7.45 -19.24
N LEU A 30 8.58 -6.81 -19.29
CA LEU A 30 7.97 -6.20 -18.11
C LEU A 30 6.96 -7.18 -17.54
N ILE A 31 7.10 -7.56 -16.27
CA ILE A 31 6.27 -8.60 -15.64
C ILE A 31 5.39 -7.97 -14.57
N GLU A 32 4.09 -8.18 -14.63
CA GLU A 32 3.11 -7.64 -13.67
C GLU A 32 2.09 -8.70 -13.26
N SER A 33 1.90 -8.89 -11.96
CA SER A 33 0.95 -9.88 -11.41
C SER A 33 -0.37 -9.27 -10.95
N GLY A 34 -0.40 -7.96 -10.68
CA GLY A 34 -1.57 -7.20 -10.25
C GLY A 34 -1.98 -6.12 -11.24
N VAL A 35 -2.43 -4.99 -10.71
CA VAL A 35 -2.87 -3.84 -11.50
C VAL A 35 -1.65 -3.03 -11.97
N PHE A 36 -1.61 -2.71 -13.26
CA PHE A 36 -0.50 -1.97 -13.86
C PHE A 36 -0.22 -0.63 -13.15
N GLY A 37 1.04 -0.28 -12.97
CA GLY A 37 1.46 0.95 -12.30
C GLY A 37 1.69 0.82 -10.79
N GLY A 38 1.47 -0.37 -10.23
CA GLY A 38 1.85 -0.72 -8.86
C GLY A 38 1.13 0.06 -7.75
N THR A 39 1.67 -0.01 -6.53
CA THR A 39 1.01 0.51 -5.32
C THR A 39 0.73 2.00 -5.38
N CYS A 40 1.73 2.82 -5.73
CA CYS A 40 1.63 4.29 -5.67
C CYS A 40 0.47 4.84 -6.52
N LEU A 41 0.31 4.32 -7.74
CA LEU A 41 -0.76 4.75 -8.64
C LEU A 41 -2.13 4.25 -8.18
N ASN A 42 -2.24 2.97 -7.81
CA ASN A 42 -3.54 2.32 -7.69
C ASN A 42 -4.12 2.33 -6.28
N VAL A 43 -3.28 2.20 -5.25
CA VAL A 43 -3.70 1.96 -3.86
C VAL A 43 -2.80 2.66 -2.83
N GLY A 44 -2.10 3.71 -3.25
CA GLY A 44 -1.11 4.40 -2.43
C GLY A 44 -1.17 5.91 -2.62
N CYS A 45 0.00 6.52 -2.83
CA CYS A 45 0.16 7.96 -2.76
C CYS A 45 -0.84 8.75 -3.63
N ILE A 46 -1.07 8.35 -4.88
CA ILE A 46 -1.92 9.11 -5.80
C ILE A 46 -3.38 9.17 -5.28
N PRO A 47 -4.11 8.05 -5.12
CA PRO A 47 -5.48 8.11 -4.62
C PRO A 47 -5.55 8.65 -3.20
N THR A 48 -4.65 8.27 -2.29
CA THR A 48 -4.67 8.76 -0.90
C THR A 48 -4.56 10.28 -0.83
N LYS A 49 -3.67 10.92 -1.60
CA LYS A 49 -3.59 12.39 -1.62
C LYS A 49 -4.83 13.04 -2.24
N MET A 50 -5.51 12.38 -3.18
CA MET A 50 -6.79 12.86 -3.69
C MET A 50 -7.91 12.79 -2.64
N PHE A 51 -7.92 11.76 -1.78
CA PHE A 51 -8.82 11.66 -0.62
C PHE A 51 -8.50 12.72 0.44
N VAL A 52 -7.21 12.86 0.82
CA VAL A 52 -6.75 13.87 1.78
C VAL A 52 -7.18 15.28 1.36
N HIS A 53 -7.08 15.60 0.07
CA HIS A 53 -7.56 16.90 -0.41
C HIS A 53 -9.07 17.10 -0.19
N GLY A 54 -9.90 16.07 -0.44
CA GLY A 54 -11.34 16.13 -0.16
C GLY A 54 -11.64 16.29 1.33
N ALA A 55 -10.90 15.57 2.18
CA ALA A 55 -10.95 15.71 3.63
C ALA A 55 -10.57 17.13 4.10
N ASP A 56 -9.54 17.73 3.51
CA ASP A 56 -9.14 19.11 3.84
C ASP A 56 -10.16 20.16 3.41
N VAL A 57 -10.89 19.94 2.31
CA VAL A 57 -12.04 20.78 1.94
C VAL A 57 -13.12 20.71 3.02
N ALA A 58 -13.54 19.50 3.43
CA ALA A 58 -14.53 19.34 4.49
C ALA A 58 -14.09 19.99 5.81
N ARG A 59 -12.82 19.81 6.19
CA ARG A 59 -12.23 20.45 7.38
C ARG A 59 -12.21 21.97 7.27
N THR A 60 -11.95 22.53 6.09
CA THR A 60 -11.97 23.97 5.86
C THR A 60 -13.37 24.53 6.08
N VAL A 61 -14.40 23.87 5.53
CA VAL A 61 -15.80 24.25 5.76
C VAL A 61 -16.15 24.19 7.25
N ARG A 62 -15.83 23.09 7.94
CA ARG A 62 -16.11 22.92 9.39
C ARG A 62 -15.38 23.95 10.27
N SER A 63 -14.26 24.51 9.80
CA SER A 63 -13.47 25.49 10.54
C SER A 63 -13.64 26.93 10.02
N ALA A 64 -14.62 27.17 9.14
CA ALA A 64 -14.80 28.46 8.48
C ALA A 64 -15.11 29.62 9.46
N ALA A 65 -15.74 29.32 10.60
CA ALA A 65 -16.08 30.32 11.63
C ALA A 65 -14.85 31.09 12.16
N ARG A 66 -13.65 30.48 12.16
CA ARG A 66 -12.40 31.17 12.55
C ARG A 66 -12.03 32.33 11.62
N PHE A 67 -12.64 32.37 10.45
CA PHE A 67 -12.49 33.42 9.44
C PHE A 67 -13.74 34.31 9.34
N GLY A 68 -14.68 34.20 10.27
CA GLY A 68 -15.94 34.95 10.25
C GLY A 68 -16.92 34.49 9.17
N VAL A 69 -16.81 33.24 8.71
CA VAL A 69 -17.73 32.64 7.73
C VAL A 69 -18.52 31.51 8.37
N ASP A 70 -19.84 31.65 8.42
CA ASP A 70 -20.73 30.58 8.88
C ASP A 70 -20.93 29.56 7.75
N ALA A 71 -20.52 28.32 7.99
CA ALA A 71 -20.69 27.22 7.05
C ALA A 71 -20.80 25.88 7.79
N THR A 72 -21.56 24.96 7.23
CA THR A 72 -21.77 23.61 7.77
C THR A 72 -21.55 22.57 6.68
N VAL A 73 -21.09 21.38 7.07
CA VAL A 73 -21.06 20.20 6.20
C VAL A 73 -22.31 19.39 6.51
N GLU A 74 -23.31 19.43 5.64
CA GLU A 74 -24.57 18.72 5.81
C GLU A 74 -24.49 17.23 5.43
N GLY A 75 -23.51 16.86 4.61
CA GLY A 75 -23.29 15.47 4.23
C GLY A 75 -22.10 15.30 3.29
N VAL A 76 -21.56 14.08 3.24
CA VAL A 76 -20.51 13.68 2.31
C VAL A 76 -21.05 12.63 1.36
N ARG A 77 -21.04 12.94 0.06
CA ARG A 77 -21.42 12.01 -1.01
C ARG A 77 -20.26 11.06 -1.31
N TRP A 78 -20.06 10.07 -0.45
CA TRP A 78 -18.94 9.14 -0.55
C TRP A 78 -18.80 8.45 -1.92
N PRO A 79 -19.88 7.97 -2.56
CA PRO A 79 -19.80 7.42 -3.93
C PRO A 79 -19.21 8.41 -4.94
N ASP A 80 -19.54 9.70 -4.83
CA ASP A 80 -19.00 10.74 -5.72
C ASP A 80 -17.51 11.01 -5.45
N VAL A 81 -17.07 10.88 -4.19
CA VAL A 81 -15.65 10.99 -3.82
C VAL A 81 -14.86 9.85 -4.47
N ILE A 82 -15.34 8.60 -4.33
CA ILE A 82 -14.74 7.43 -4.97
C ILE A 82 -14.71 7.59 -6.48
N ALA A 83 -15.84 7.96 -7.09
CA ALA A 83 -15.95 8.15 -8.54
C ALA A 83 -14.97 9.21 -9.06
N ARG A 84 -14.78 10.32 -8.34
CA ARG A 84 -13.80 11.36 -8.69
C ARG A 84 -12.36 10.85 -8.63
N VAL A 85 -12.04 10.02 -7.63
CA VAL A 85 -10.68 9.47 -7.45
C VAL A 85 -10.38 8.42 -8.50
N PHE A 86 -11.19 7.36 -8.54
CA PHE A 86 -10.92 6.20 -9.38
C PHE A 86 -11.32 6.39 -10.83
N GLY A 87 -12.27 7.29 -11.14
CA GLY A 87 -12.50 7.76 -12.50
C GLY A 87 -11.32 8.52 -13.12
N ARG A 88 -10.28 8.85 -12.34
CA ARG A 88 -9.00 9.41 -12.83
C ARG A 88 -7.86 8.41 -12.73
N VAL A 89 -7.76 7.66 -11.62
CA VAL A 89 -6.68 6.70 -11.39
C VAL A 89 -6.78 5.51 -12.34
N ASP A 90 -7.96 4.91 -12.50
CA ASP A 90 -8.12 3.68 -13.27
C ASP A 90 -7.78 3.91 -14.77
N PRO A 91 -8.26 4.99 -15.42
CA PRO A 91 -7.84 5.29 -16.79
C PRO A 91 -6.34 5.55 -16.93
N LEU A 92 -5.65 6.12 -15.93
CA LEU A 92 -4.20 6.33 -16.00
C LEU A 92 -3.45 4.99 -16.00
N SER A 93 -3.87 4.04 -15.17
CA SER A 93 -3.32 2.68 -15.15
C SER A 93 -3.57 1.97 -16.49
N GLU A 94 -4.82 1.94 -16.95
CA GLU A 94 -5.22 1.30 -18.21
C GLU A 94 -4.51 1.90 -19.43
N ASN A 95 -4.36 3.23 -19.46
CA ASN A 95 -3.65 3.91 -20.55
C ASN A 95 -2.14 3.62 -20.53
N GLY A 96 -1.54 3.54 -19.34
CA GLY A 96 -0.13 3.17 -19.19
C GLY A 96 0.14 1.75 -19.64
N GLU A 97 -0.75 0.83 -19.28
CA GLU A 97 -0.68 -0.56 -19.72
C GLU A 97 -0.84 -0.68 -21.24
N ARG A 98 -1.88 -0.06 -21.80
CA ARG A 98 -2.13 -0.06 -23.24
C ARG A 98 -0.95 0.54 -24.01
N HIS A 99 -0.32 1.59 -23.49
CA HIS A 99 0.87 2.16 -24.09
C HIS A 99 2.03 1.16 -24.18
N ARG A 100 2.25 0.34 -23.14
CA ARG A 100 3.28 -0.72 -23.17
C ARG A 100 2.95 -1.82 -24.17
N ILE A 101 1.68 -2.18 -24.31
CA ILE A 101 1.24 -3.23 -25.23
C ILE A 101 1.27 -2.76 -26.70
N GLU A 102 0.78 -1.56 -26.98
CA GLU A 102 0.49 -1.12 -28.35
C GLU A 102 1.56 -0.22 -28.97
N ARG A 103 2.41 0.41 -28.16
CA ARG A 103 3.32 1.48 -28.62
C ARG A 103 4.78 1.31 -28.21
N SER A 104 5.13 0.18 -27.61
CA SER A 104 6.50 -0.11 -27.18
C SER A 104 7.02 -1.34 -27.93
N ASP A 105 7.60 -1.11 -29.12
CA ASP A 105 8.00 -2.18 -30.06
C ASP A 105 8.95 -3.23 -29.46
N HIS A 106 9.73 -2.86 -28.44
CA HIS A 106 10.72 -3.72 -27.79
C HIS A 106 10.36 -4.08 -26.34
N VAL A 107 9.10 -3.87 -25.93
CA VAL A 107 8.65 -4.23 -24.57
C VAL A 107 7.53 -5.25 -24.68
N THR A 108 7.77 -6.43 -24.12
CA THR A 108 6.73 -7.44 -23.91
C THR A 108 6.21 -7.32 -22.48
N LEU A 109 4.93 -6.99 -22.32
CA LEU A 109 4.24 -7.10 -21.02
C LEU A 109 3.80 -8.55 -20.80
N LEU A 110 4.31 -9.19 -19.75
CA LEU A 110 3.94 -10.53 -19.31
C LEU A 110 3.09 -10.41 -18.05
N ARG A 111 1.91 -11.03 -18.05
CA ARG A 111 1.05 -11.09 -16.87
C ARG A 111 1.35 -12.33 -16.06
N GLY A 112 1.56 -12.13 -14.76
CA GLY A 112 1.76 -13.22 -13.82
C GLY A 112 2.78 -12.92 -12.75
N HIS A 113 2.75 -13.71 -11.69
CA HIS A 113 3.76 -13.67 -10.63
C HIS A 113 5.04 -14.40 -11.06
N ALA A 114 6.14 -13.65 -11.20
CA ALA A 114 7.45 -14.23 -11.49
C ALA A 114 8.23 -14.60 -10.22
N ARG A 115 8.91 -15.75 -10.28
CA ARG A 115 9.90 -16.17 -9.29
C ARG A 115 11.15 -16.70 -9.97
N PHE A 116 12.30 -16.49 -9.36
CA PHE A 116 13.55 -17.12 -9.76
C PHE A 116 13.47 -18.63 -9.60
N VAL A 117 13.96 -19.33 -10.61
CA VAL A 117 14.10 -20.80 -10.65
C VAL A 117 15.53 -21.22 -10.99
N GLY A 118 16.43 -20.25 -11.14
CA GLY A 118 17.84 -20.41 -11.48
C GLY A 118 18.49 -19.04 -11.71
N ASP A 119 19.73 -19.05 -12.19
CA ASP A 119 20.50 -17.84 -12.51
C ASP A 119 19.84 -17.04 -13.64
N ARG A 120 19.24 -15.89 -13.28
CA ARG A 120 18.46 -15.02 -14.18
C ARG A 120 17.38 -15.77 -15.00
N GLU A 121 16.89 -16.89 -14.47
CA GLU A 121 15.76 -17.64 -15.01
C GLU A 121 14.53 -17.44 -14.13
N LEU A 122 13.42 -17.05 -14.77
CA LEU A 122 12.16 -16.76 -14.10
C LEU A 122 11.07 -17.72 -14.58
N ALA A 123 10.29 -18.25 -13.64
CA ALA A 123 9.04 -18.94 -13.93
C ALA A 123 7.86 -18.07 -13.50
N LEU A 124 6.92 -17.89 -14.42
CA LEU A 124 5.64 -17.24 -14.15
C LEU A 124 4.62 -18.29 -13.68
N ASP A 125 3.63 -17.85 -12.91
CA ASP A 125 2.47 -18.66 -12.53
C ASP A 125 1.62 -19.13 -13.73
N SER A 126 1.68 -18.41 -14.85
CA SER A 126 1.13 -18.81 -16.15
C SER A 126 1.76 -20.09 -16.72
N GLY A 127 2.89 -20.54 -16.15
CA GLY A 127 3.68 -21.66 -16.65
C GLY A 127 4.76 -21.27 -17.66
N GLU A 128 4.77 -19.99 -18.10
CA GLU A 128 5.83 -19.47 -18.96
C GLU A 128 7.17 -19.42 -18.21
N ARG A 129 8.25 -19.75 -18.92
CA ARG A 129 9.62 -19.62 -18.42
C ARG A 129 10.39 -18.66 -19.31
N ILE A 130 11.05 -17.71 -18.68
CA ILE A 130 11.88 -16.72 -19.37
C ILE A 130 13.28 -16.68 -18.77
N SER A 131 14.23 -16.17 -19.54
CA SER A 131 15.59 -15.84 -19.11
C SER A 131 15.93 -14.44 -19.59
N ALA A 132 16.79 -13.74 -18.86
CA ALA A 132 17.26 -12.42 -19.28
C ALA A 132 18.75 -12.22 -18.99
N ASP A 133 19.41 -11.41 -19.81
CA ASP A 133 20.81 -11.04 -19.56
C ASP A 133 20.94 -10.15 -18.31
N GLN A 134 19.92 -9.32 -18.03
CA GLN A 134 19.79 -8.51 -16.82
C GLN A 134 18.39 -8.65 -16.20
N VAL A 135 18.30 -8.67 -14.87
CA VAL A 135 17.01 -8.68 -14.14
C VAL A 135 16.94 -7.51 -13.16
N ILE A 136 15.81 -6.81 -13.15
CA ILE A 136 15.51 -5.71 -12.22
C ILE A 136 14.28 -6.11 -11.39
N VAL A 137 14.47 -6.20 -10.08
CA VAL A 137 13.42 -6.54 -9.12
C VAL A 137 12.81 -5.25 -8.56
N ALA A 138 11.58 -4.95 -8.96
CA ALA A 138 10.79 -3.81 -8.49
C ALA A 138 9.45 -4.28 -7.89
N ALA A 139 9.48 -5.39 -7.15
CA ALA A 139 8.30 -6.11 -6.67
C ALA A 139 7.57 -5.46 -5.48
N GLY A 140 8.10 -4.37 -4.94
CA GLY A 140 7.48 -3.60 -3.86
C GLY A 140 7.27 -4.38 -2.56
N SER A 141 6.25 -3.97 -1.81
CA SER A 141 5.85 -4.51 -0.51
C SER A 141 4.35 -4.81 -0.46
N ARG A 142 3.87 -5.43 0.62
CA ARG A 142 2.44 -5.70 0.87
C ARG A 142 2.05 -5.41 2.34
N PRO A 143 0.78 -5.10 2.65
CA PRO A 143 0.33 -4.93 4.03
C PRO A 143 0.58 -6.18 4.88
N VAL A 144 0.93 -5.97 6.15
CA VAL A 144 0.96 -7.02 7.18
C VAL A 144 -0.35 -7.00 7.92
N VAL A 145 -0.95 -8.18 8.14
CA VAL A 145 -2.18 -8.33 8.92
C VAL A 145 -1.87 -9.24 10.11
N PRO A 146 -2.09 -8.79 11.35
CA PRO A 146 -1.86 -9.61 12.54
C PRO A 146 -2.75 -10.87 12.56
N ASP A 147 -2.23 -11.96 13.13
CA ASP A 147 -2.93 -13.25 13.22
C ASP A 147 -4.27 -13.12 13.97
N VAL A 148 -4.30 -12.33 15.04
CA VAL A 148 -5.55 -12.02 15.77
C VAL A 148 -6.67 -11.46 14.89
N VAL A 149 -6.33 -10.81 13.77
CA VAL A 149 -7.30 -10.33 12.78
C VAL A 149 -7.57 -11.41 11.73
N THR A 150 -6.56 -12.04 11.14
CA THR A 150 -6.75 -13.04 10.07
C THR A 150 -7.48 -14.30 10.55
N GLU A 151 -7.24 -14.73 11.79
CA GLU A 151 -7.85 -15.90 12.41
C GLU A 151 -9.27 -15.64 12.94
N SER A 152 -9.67 -14.37 13.08
CA SER A 152 -10.99 -13.99 13.61
C SER A 152 -12.16 -14.33 12.68
N GLY A 153 -11.91 -14.46 11.37
CA GLY A 153 -12.95 -14.58 10.34
C GLY A 153 -13.75 -13.30 10.10
N VAL A 154 -13.42 -12.20 10.78
CA VAL A 154 -14.13 -10.91 10.66
C VAL A 154 -13.63 -10.15 9.42
N PRO A 155 -14.52 -9.57 8.59
CA PRO A 155 -14.11 -8.73 7.48
C PRO A 155 -13.26 -7.54 7.93
N PHE A 156 -12.17 -7.29 7.21
CA PHE A 156 -11.29 -6.14 7.45
C PHE A 156 -10.79 -5.55 6.13
N HIS A 157 -10.28 -4.33 6.22
CA HIS A 157 -9.62 -3.63 5.13
C HIS A 157 -8.15 -3.40 5.44
N THR A 158 -7.36 -3.20 4.40
CA THR A 158 -5.99 -2.69 4.50
C THR A 158 -5.91 -1.39 3.68
N SER A 159 -4.73 -0.77 3.62
CA SER A 159 -4.48 0.33 2.67
C SER A 159 -4.88 0.00 1.23
N ASP A 160 -4.81 -1.29 0.88
CA ASP A 160 -5.04 -1.74 -0.49
C ASP A 160 -6.54 -1.78 -0.85
N THR A 161 -7.43 -1.86 0.14
CA THR A 161 -8.88 -2.06 -0.07
C THR A 161 -9.75 -0.92 0.46
N VAL A 162 -9.31 -0.21 1.51
CA VAL A 162 -10.16 0.74 2.25
C VAL A 162 -10.66 1.92 1.43
N MET A 163 -9.92 2.33 0.39
CA MET A 163 -10.31 3.46 -0.45
C MET A 163 -11.50 3.18 -1.37
N ARG A 164 -11.85 1.91 -1.58
CA ARG A 164 -12.93 1.47 -2.49
C ARG A 164 -14.16 0.92 -1.75
N ILE A 165 -14.27 1.13 -0.44
CA ILE A 165 -15.44 0.68 0.33
C ILE A 165 -16.72 1.36 -0.17
N PRO A 166 -17.88 0.66 -0.16
CA PRO A 166 -19.08 1.17 -0.83
C PRO A 166 -19.74 2.36 -0.12
N ALA A 167 -19.51 2.51 1.18
CA ALA A 167 -20.09 3.56 2.01
C ALA A 167 -19.03 4.16 2.95
N LEU A 168 -19.24 5.42 3.34
CA LEU A 168 -18.45 6.03 4.41
C LEU A 168 -18.86 5.37 5.73
N PRO A 169 -17.92 4.79 6.50
CA PRO A 169 -18.23 4.16 7.77
C PRO A 169 -18.73 5.18 8.78
N GLU A 170 -19.66 4.79 9.64
CA GLU A 170 -20.07 5.64 10.77
C GLU A 170 -18.98 5.63 11.85
N ARG A 171 -18.41 4.45 12.12
CA ARG A 171 -17.38 4.16 13.12
C ARG A 171 -16.28 3.28 12.51
N LEU A 172 -15.11 3.87 12.37
CA LEU A 172 -13.92 3.19 11.84
C LEU A 172 -12.93 2.88 12.97
N ILE A 173 -12.54 1.61 13.07
CA ILE A 173 -11.41 1.18 13.92
C ILE A 173 -10.18 1.02 13.05
N VAL A 174 -9.09 1.70 13.40
CA VAL A 174 -7.79 1.62 12.72
C VAL A 174 -6.78 0.95 13.64
N ILE A 175 -6.29 -0.23 13.28
CA ILE A 175 -5.18 -0.89 13.98
C ILE A 175 -3.86 -0.46 13.33
N GLY A 176 -3.08 0.34 14.03
CA GLY A 176 -1.78 0.84 13.59
C GLY A 176 -1.53 2.29 14.02
N GLY A 177 -0.27 2.61 14.30
CA GLY A 177 0.16 3.97 14.70
C GLY A 177 1.05 4.67 13.67
N GLY A 178 1.23 4.11 12.48
CA GLY A 178 2.13 4.64 11.45
C GLY A 178 1.49 5.71 10.55
N ALA A 179 2.25 6.18 9.55
CA ALA A 179 1.79 7.22 8.62
C ALA A 179 0.52 6.83 7.87
N ILE A 180 0.40 5.58 7.41
CA ILE A 180 -0.80 5.07 6.73
C ILE A 180 -2.03 5.17 7.63
N ALA A 181 -1.90 4.77 8.90
CA ALA A 181 -2.99 4.85 9.88
C ALA A 181 -3.42 6.31 10.11
N ALA A 182 -2.45 7.22 10.28
CA ALA A 182 -2.70 8.65 10.45
C ALA A 182 -3.39 9.30 9.24
N GLU A 183 -2.98 8.96 8.01
CA GLU A 183 -3.59 9.49 6.79
C GLU A 183 -5.05 9.07 6.66
N PHE A 184 -5.34 7.77 6.86
CA PHE A 184 -6.72 7.29 6.78
C PHE A 184 -7.58 7.77 7.95
N ALA A 185 -7.04 7.85 9.16
CA ALA A 185 -7.74 8.46 10.30
C ALA A 185 -8.16 9.91 10.00
N HIS A 186 -7.26 10.70 9.39
CA HIS A 186 -7.60 12.05 8.92
C HIS A 186 -8.69 12.04 7.84
N VAL A 187 -8.55 11.21 6.82
CA VAL A 187 -9.52 11.14 5.71
C VAL A 187 -10.93 10.83 6.23
N PHE A 188 -11.08 9.74 6.99
CA PHE A 188 -12.39 9.29 7.46
C PHE A 188 -12.99 10.24 8.50
N SER A 189 -12.19 10.68 9.48
CA SER A 189 -12.66 11.63 10.51
C SER A 189 -13.11 12.96 9.92
N ALA A 190 -12.32 13.54 9.00
CA ALA A 190 -12.68 14.83 8.38
C ALA A 190 -13.95 14.74 7.52
N LEU A 191 -14.21 13.57 6.94
CA LEU A 191 -15.41 13.29 6.15
C LEU A 191 -16.62 12.90 6.99
N GLY A 192 -16.45 12.64 8.30
CA GLY A 192 -17.55 12.52 9.26
C GLY A 192 -17.63 11.19 10.02
N SER A 193 -16.71 10.25 9.80
CA SER A 193 -16.64 9.03 10.60
C SER A 193 -16.14 9.31 12.01
N ASP A 194 -16.67 8.61 13.00
CA ASP A 194 -16.03 8.48 14.31
C ASP A 194 -14.86 7.49 14.20
N VAL A 195 -13.66 7.92 14.57
CA VAL A 195 -12.43 7.15 14.30
C VAL A 195 -11.74 6.78 15.60
N HIS A 196 -11.54 5.48 15.79
CA HIS A 196 -10.69 4.90 16.82
C HIS A 196 -9.35 4.49 16.21
N VAL A 197 -8.24 4.93 16.78
CA VAL A 197 -6.89 4.52 16.37
C VAL A 197 -6.26 3.74 17.51
N VAL A 198 -5.94 2.48 17.27
CA VAL A 198 -5.29 1.58 18.23
C VAL A 198 -3.83 1.40 17.84
N ALA A 199 -2.93 1.85 18.71
CA ALA A 199 -1.49 1.76 18.52
C ALA A 199 -0.84 1.01 19.69
N ARG A 200 -0.07 -0.04 19.35
CA ARG A 200 0.66 -0.85 20.35
C ARG A 200 1.73 -0.07 21.12
N GLY A 201 2.30 0.96 20.50
CA GLY A 201 3.35 1.76 21.12
C GLY A 201 2.78 2.97 21.89
N PRO A 202 3.65 3.69 22.63
CA PRO A 202 3.25 4.82 23.46
C PRO A 202 2.90 6.09 22.68
N ALA A 203 3.13 6.10 21.36
CA ALA A 203 2.90 7.25 20.51
C ALA A 203 2.56 6.86 19.07
N LEU A 204 1.80 7.74 18.41
CA LEU A 204 1.62 7.73 16.96
C LEU A 204 2.89 8.25 16.26
N LEU A 205 3.14 7.79 15.04
CA LEU A 205 4.28 8.18 14.20
C LEU A 205 5.66 8.00 14.88
N ARG A 206 5.81 6.99 15.74
CA ARG A 206 7.00 6.73 16.58
C ARG A 206 8.35 6.66 15.84
N SER A 207 8.35 6.51 14.52
CA SER A 207 9.57 6.50 13.70
C SER A 207 10.09 7.91 13.39
N LEU A 208 9.28 8.94 13.64
CA LEU A 208 9.68 10.34 13.53
C LEU A 208 10.32 10.82 14.83
N ASP A 209 10.89 12.03 14.77
CA ASP A 209 11.35 12.76 15.95
C ASP A 209 10.26 12.82 17.05
N ALA A 210 10.70 12.74 18.31
CA ALA A 210 9.81 12.66 19.46
C ALA A 210 8.95 13.91 19.64
N ASP A 211 9.50 15.11 19.36
CA ASP A 211 8.75 16.37 19.46
C ASP A 211 7.69 16.47 18.36
N ILE A 212 8.02 16.00 17.16
CA ILE A 212 7.06 15.92 16.05
C ILE A 212 5.93 14.94 16.39
N SER A 213 6.28 13.76 16.90
CA SER A 213 5.31 12.72 17.30
C SER A 213 4.39 13.22 18.41
N ALA A 214 4.95 13.88 19.43
CA ALA A 214 4.18 14.46 20.54
C ALA A 214 3.23 15.57 20.06
N ARG A 215 3.71 16.46 19.19
CA ARG A 215 2.87 17.53 18.65
C ARG A 215 1.75 16.99 17.75
N PHE A 216 2.05 15.97 16.95
CA PHE A 216 1.06 15.28 16.15
C PHE A 216 0.00 14.61 17.04
N ALA A 217 0.41 13.88 18.08
CA ALA A 217 -0.49 13.20 19.00
C ALA A 217 -1.49 14.18 19.66
N GLN A 218 -1.03 15.37 20.10
CA GLN A 218 -1.94 16.41 20.61
C GLN A 218 -3.02 16.81 19.59
N GLY A 219 -2.65 16.92 18.32
CA GLY A 219 -3.59 17.20 17.23
C GLY A 219 -4.53 16.03 16.96
N ALA A 220 -4.03 14.80 17.03
CA ALA A 220 -4.80 13.56 16.86
C ALA A 220 -5.86 13.39 17.96
N HIS A 221 -5.50 13.53 19.23
CA HIS A 221 -6.43 13.42 20.37
C HIS A 221 -7.57 14.46 20.34
N SER A 222 -7.36 15.60 19.67
CA SER A 222 -8.43 16.60 19.49
C SER A 222 -9.47 16.21 18.43
N ARG A 223 -9.26 15.10 17.70
CA ARG A 223 -10.07 14.71 16.53
C ARG A 223 -10.49 13.24 16.53
N TRP A 224 -9.71 12.37 17.17
CA TRP A 224 -9.85 10.91 17.10
C TRP A 224 -9.81 10.31 18.51
N ASN A 225 -10.42 9.14 18.67
CA ASN A 225 -10.28 8.32 19.87
C ASN A 225 -8.98 7.51 19.76
N VAL A 226 -7.90 7.99 20.36
CA VAL A 226 -6.57 7.38 20.25
C VAL A 226 -6.27 6.52 21.47
N HIS A 227 -5.94 5.26 21.21
CA HIS A 227 -5.61 4.22 22.20
C HIS A 227 -4.15 3.82 21.99
N THR A 228 -3.23 4.40 22.78
CA THR A 228 -1.80 4.04 22.79
C THR A 228 -1.51 2.98 23.85
N ASP A 229 -0.34 2.36 23.77
CA ASP A 229 0.05 1.24 24.65
C ASP A 229 -1.02 0.13 24.71
N ALA A 230 -1.71 -0.05 23.58
CA ALA A 230 -2.88 -0.90 23.47
C ALA A 230 -2.64 -2.03 22.47
N THR A 231 -2.79 -3.27 22.94
CA THR A 231 -2.65 -4.47 22.09
C THR A 231 -4.01 -5.09 21.83
N VAL A 232 -4.34 -5.31 20.56
CA VAL A 232 -5.54 -6.07 20.19
C VAL A 232 -5.33 -7.55 20.53
N THR A 233 -6.22 -8.11 21.36
CA THR A 233 -6.17 -9.52 21.80
C THR A 233 -7.24 -10.38 21.15
N HIS A 234 -8.40 -9.79 20.81
CA HIS A 234 -9.49 -10.49 20.13
C HIS A 234 -10.19 -9.55 19.15
N VAL A 235 -10.68 -10.12 18.05
CA VAL A 235 -11.56 -9.45 17.10
C VAL A 235 -12.79 -10.34 16.92
N THR A 236 -13.98 -9.76 17.05
CA THR A 236 -15.25 -10.47 16.84
C THR A 236 -16.17 -9.63 15.96
N GLY A 237 -17.10 -10.29 15.27
CA GLY A 237 -18.15 -9.65 14.50
C GLY A 237 -19.52 -10.17 14.89
N ASP A 238 -20.57 -9.45 14.53
CA ASP A 238 -21.95 -9.88 14.70
C ASP A 238 -22.68 -10.05 13.35
N ASP A 239 -23.89 -10.61 13.40
CA ASP A 239 -24.74 -10.82 12.22
C ASP A 239 -25.21 -9.51 11.56
N ALA A 240 -25.11 -8.38 12.28
CA ALA A 240 -25.45 -7.05 11.77
C ALA A 240 -24.28 -6.38 11.04
N GLY A 241 -23.10 -7.02 11.00
CA GLY A 241 -21.90 -6.53 10.34
C GLY A 241 -21.05 -5.58 11.20
N SER A 242 -21.30 -5.49 12.50
CA SER A 242 -20.42 -4.73 13.40
C SER A 242 -19.14 -5.51 13.69
N VAL A 243 -18.07 -4.78 13.99
CA VAL A 243 -16.77 -5.32 14.38
C VAL A 243 -16.41 -4.80 15.77
N THR A 244 -16.07 -5.72 16.66
CA THR A 244 -15.56 -5.40 18.00
C THR A 244 -14.12 -5.85 18.15
N VAL A 245 -13.28 -4.92 18.59
CA VAL A 245 -11.86 -5.13 18.90
C VAL A 245 -11.67 -5.05 20.40
N THR A 246 -11.17 -6.12 21.01
CA THR A 246 -10.86 -6.18 22.44
C THR A 246 -9.37 -5.94 22.68
N LEU A 247 -9.06 -5.00 23.55
CA LEU A 247 -7.71 -4.64 23.95
C LEU A 247 -7.22 -5.52 25.12
N ASP A 248 -5.92 -5.52 25.36
CA ASP A 248 -5.25 -6.18 26.48
C ASP A 248 -5.64 -5.61 27.85
N SER A 249 -6.11 -4.36 27.89
CA SER A 249 -6.75 -3.75 29.06
C SER A 249 -8.12 -4.35 29.41
N GLY A 250 -8.73 -5.11 28.48
CA GLY A 250 -10.12 -5.58 28.55
C GLY A 250 -11.14 -4.58 27.99
N GLU A 251 -10.71 -3.40 27.55
CA GLU A 251 -11.57 -2.46 26.82
C GLU A 251 -12.03 -3.06 25.49
N ALA A 252 -13.31 -2.88 25.15
CA ALA A 252 -13.89 -3.32 23.88
C ALA A 252 -14.34 -2.11 23.07
N ILE A 253 -13.86 -2.02 21.84
CA ILE A 253 -14.18 -0.94 20.89
C ILE A 253 -15.02 -1.53 19.76
N THR A 254 -16.22 -0.99 19.54
CA THR A 254 -17.13 -1.46 18.48
C THR A 254 -17.30 -0.42 17.39
N GLY A 255 -17.14 -0.83 16.14
CA GLY A 255 -17.37 -0.04 14.93
C GLY A 255 -18.05 -0.86 13.83
N ASP A 256 -18.20 -0.27 12.64
CA ASP A 256 -18.75 -0.94 11.46
C ASP A 256 -17.69 -1.28 10.41
N THR A 257 -16.48 -0.70 10.52
CA THR A 257 -15.37 -1.00 9.62
C THR A 257 -14.06 -1.14 10.40
N LEU A 258 -13.28 -2.17 10.06
CA LEU A 258 -11.94 -2.41 10.59
C LEU A 258 -10.89 -2.16 9.50
N LEU A 259 -9.96 -1.25 9.75
CA LEU A 259 -8.78 -0.98 8.92
C LEU A 259 -7.51 -1.44 9.63
N VAL A 260 -6.76 -2.33 8.99
CA VAL A 260 -5.44 -2.78 9.45
C VAL A 260 -4.35 -2.02 8.69
N ALA A 261 -3.58 -1.23 9.43
CA ALA A 261 -2.50 -0.37 8.94
C ALA A 261 -1.24 -0.51 9.83
N THR A 262 -0.88 -1.75 10.17
CA THR A 262 0.21 -2.08 11.11
C THR A 262 1.60 -2.05 10.50
N GLY A 263 1.70 -2.00 9.18
CA GLY A 263 2.96 -1.94 8.45
C GLY A 263 2.88 -2.67 7.11
N ARG A 264 4.01 -2.68 6.41
CA ARG A 264 4.20 -3.42 5.16
C ARG A 264 5.44 -4.28 5.26
N VAL A 265 5.45 -5.38 4.51
CA VAL A 265 6.60 -6.29 4.39
C VAL A 265 7.02 -6.36 2.93
N SER A 266 8.34 -6.43 2.69
CA SER A 266 8.89 -6.64 1.36
C SER A 266 8.34 -7.92 0.72
N ASN A 267 8.24 -7.93 -0.61
CA ASN A 267 7.87 -9.11 -1.38
C ASN A 267 9.05 -10.04 -1.69
N ALA A 268 10.21 -9.86 -1.04
CA ALA A 268 11.40 -10.70 -1.23
C ALA A 268 11.13 -12.20 -1.02
N ASP A 269 10.28 -12.54 -0.04
CA ASP A 269 9.87 -13.91 0.28
C ASP A 269 9.11 -14.60 -0.87
N ARG A 270 8.56 -13.82 -1.81
CA ARG A 270 7.80 -14.33 -2.96
C ARG A 270 8.63 -14.43 -4.24
N LEU A 271 9.89 -14.02 -4.22
CA LEU A 271 10.75 -13.98 -5.40
C LEU A 271 11.43 -15.31 -5.73
N GLY A 272 11.47 -16.27 -4.81
CA GLY A 272 12.37 -17.42 -4.95
C GLY A 272 13.85 -17.02 -4.89
N ALA A 273 14.18 -16.03 -4.06
CA ALA A 273 15.50 -15.38 -3.99
C ALA A 273 16.68 -16.36 -3.93
N ALA A 274 16.57 -17.42 -3.11
CA ALA A 274 17.60 -18.45 -2.98
C ALA A 274 17.92 -19.15 -4.32
N ALA A 275 16.91 -19.44 -5.15
CA ALA A 275 17.12 -20.06 -6.46
C ALA A 275 17.80 -19.11 -7.46
N GLY A 276 17.65 -17.80 -7.26
CA GLY A 276 18.32 -16.76 -8.03
C GLY A 276 19.71 -16.38 -7.51
N GLY A 277 20.18 -16.98 -6.39
CA GLY A 277 21.43 -16.57 -5.74
C GLY A 277 21.37 -15.20 -5.09
N ILE A 278 20.17 -14.75 -4.69
CA ILE A 278 19.91 -13.42 -4.13
C ILE A 278 19.82 -13.52 -2.60
N ASP A 279 20.66 -12.78 -1.91
CA ASP A 279 20.65 -12.66 -0.46
C ASP A 279 19.48 -11.79 0.02
N VAL A 280 18.88 -12.19 1.12
CA VAL A 280 17.81 -11.47 1.81
C VAL A 280 18.31 -11.11 3.21
N THR A 281 18.14 -9.85 3.60
CA THR A 281 18.55 -9.36 4.92
C THR A 281 17.71 -9.99 6.03
N GLU A 282 18.15 -9.86 7.28
CA GLU A 282 17.40 -10.34 8.45
C GLU A 282 16.01 -9.70 8.56
N ASP A 283 15.85 -8.45 8.10
CA ASP A 283 14.58 -7.73 8.04
C ASP A 283 13.70 -8.12 6.83
N GLY A 284 14.11 -9.11 6.04
CA GLY A 284 13.34 -9.62 4.91
C GLY A 284 13.43 -8.77 3.63
N LEU A 285 14.44 -7.91 3.49
CA LEU A 285 14.68 -7.10 2.29
C LEU A 285 15.63 -7.80 1.32
N VAL A 286 15.51 -7.57 0.02
CA VAL A 286 16.56 -7.97 -0.93
C VAL A 286 17.82 -7.15 -0.63
N ALA A 287 18.91 -7.84 -0.32
CA ALA A 287 20.19 -7.18 -0.04
C ALA A 287 20.74 -6.53 -1.31
N VAL A 288 21.11 -5.25 -1.21
CA VAL A 288 21.70 -4.49 -2.31
C VAL A 288 22.87 -3.64 -1.82
N ASP A 289 23.79 -3.32 -2.73
CA ASP A 289 24.81 -2.32 -2.51
C ASP A 289 24.35 -0.89 -2.85
N GLU A 290 25.25 0.09 -2.73
CA GLU A 290 24.96 1.51 -3.04
C GLU A 290 24.51 1.76 -4.49
N PHE A 291 24.82 0.83 -5.41
CA PHE A 291 24.43 0.88 -6.82
C PHE A 291 23.22 0.00 -7.14
N GLN A 292 22.51 -0.48 -6.11
CA GLN A 292 21.31 -1.31 -6.21
C GLN A 292 21.57 -2.71 -6.79
N ARG A 293 22.82 -3.18 -6.82
CA ARG A 293 23.18 -4.54 -7.27
C ARG A 293 22.91 -5.52 -6.15
N THR A 294 22.32 -6.67 -6.47
CA THR A 294 22.17 -7.77 -5.49
C THR A 294 23.43 -8.64 -5.43
N SER A 295 23.43 -9.68 -4.58
CA SER A 295 24.47 -10.71 -4.56
C SER A 295 24.56 -11.53 -5.85
N ALA A 296 23.48 -11.56 -6.65
CA ALA A 296 23.43 -12.30 -7.91
C ALA A 296 23.94 -11.42 -9.08
N PRO A 297 24.97 -11.86 -9.84
CA PRO A 297 25.47 -11.10 -10.98
C PRO A 297 24.38 -10.79 -12.01
N GLY A 298 24.32 -9.54 -12.49
CA GLY A 298 23.32 -9.14 -13.47
C GLY A 298 21.90 -9.00 -12.89
N VAL A 299 21.74 -8.94 -11.56
CA VAL A 299 20.47 -8.68 -10.89
C VAL A 299 20.55 -7.41 -10.04
N TRP A 300 19.52 -6.58 -10.15
CA TRP A 300 19.33 -5.36 -9.37
C TRP A 300 17.99 -5.40 -8.64
N ALA A 301 17.86 -4.66 -7.54
CA ALA A 301 16.58 -4.49 -6.86
C ALA A 301 16.39 -3.03 -6.42
N LEU A 302 15.13 -2.54 -6.42
CA LEU A 302 14.83 -1.16 -6.04
C LEU A 302 13.44 -1.01 -5.41
N GLY A 303 13.27 0.08 -4.67
CA GLY A 303 12.02 0.40 -3.98
C GLY A 303 11.81 -0.50 -2.75
N ASP A 304 10.57 -0.59 -2.28
CA ASP A 304 10.23 -1.24 -1.01
C ASP A 304 10.67 -2.71 -0.88
N VAL A 305 11.04 -3.37 -1.98
CA VAL A 305 11.57 -4.74 -1.93
C VAL A 305 12.97 -4.81 -1.31
N SER A 306 13.73 -3.71 -1.34
CA SER A 306 15.16 -3.63 -0.98
C SER A 306 15.52 -2.42 -0.11
N SER A 307 14.68 -1.38 -0.07
CA SER A 307 14.93 -0.18 0.72
C SER A 307 14.32 -0.29 2.12
N PRO A 308 15.09 -0.10 3.21
CA PRO A 308 14.51 0.11 4.53
C PRO A 308 13.71 1.42 4.52
N HIS A 309 12.54 1.41 5.17
CA HIS A 309 11.62 2.54 5.23
C HIS A 309 12.22 3.80 5.87
#